data_AF-A0A8J7STK5-F1
#
_entry.id   AF-A0A8J7STK5-F1
#
_cell.length_a   1.000
_cell.length_b   1.000
_cell.length_c   1.000
_cell.angle_alpha   90.00
_cell.angle_beta   90.00
_cell.angle_gamma   90.00
#
_symmetry.space_group_name_H-M   'P 1'
#
loop_
_entity.id
_entity.type
_entity.pdbx_description
1 polymer ?
#
loop_
_entity_poly.entity_id
_entity_poly.type
_entity_poly.pdbx_seq_one_letter_code
_entity_poly.pdbx_strand_id
1 'polypeptide(L)'
;MKSFLIISLAALFVLSCQSNTSNLGLDPTDRLRTSSTEDWDNWELSLAGEVGRFRTYSAEDWDNWTYDLDGETGRIRTNSTEDWDNWQLDNGAFTIRTSISNDWDAWEIRGNGLLIKVRTSIPNDWDSWIVSGDFNATFRTSTTEDWDNWELQGDWSALDASTKAAILFIPVFTSSIYIQGTHL
;
A
#
# COMPACT_ATOMS: atom_id res chain seq x y z
N MET A 1 -8.01 10.07 77.62
CA MET A 1 -7.80 11.04 76.53
C MET A 1 -7.74 10.26 75.23
N LYS A 2 -8.63 10.59 74.30
CA LYS A 2 -8.78 9.95 72.99
C LYS A 2 -7.62 10.41 72.11
N SER A 3 -6.90 9.48 71.47
CA SER A 3 -6.04 9.83 70.32
C SER A 3 -6.30 8.85 69.19
N PHE A 4 -6.43 9.46 68.02
CA PHE A 4 -7.16 9.00 66.87
C PHE A 4 -6.34 8.07 65.97
N LEU A 5 -7.08 7.15 65.37
CA LEU A 5 -6.78 6.37 64.19
C LEU A 5 -6.42 7.31 63.02
N ILE A 6 -5.27 7.13 62.38
CA ILE A 6 -5.02 7.62 61.02
C ILE A 6 -4.38 6.48 60.23
N ILE A 7 -5.24 5.72 59.55
CA ILE A 7 -4.83 4.77 58.51
C ILE A 7 -4.61 5.61 57.25
N SER A 8 -3.35 5.75 56.84
CA SER A 8 -2.98 6.45 55.61
C SER A 8 -3.31 5.57 54.40
N LEU A 9 -4.42 5.86 53.73
CA LEU A 9 -4.81 5.26 52.46
C LEU A 9 -4.00 5.91 51.34
N ALA A 10 -2.88 5.30 50.95
CA ALA A 10 -2.16 5.68 49.74
C ALA A 10 -2.86 5.04 48.54
N ALA A 11 -3.73 5.80 47.87
CA ALA A 11 -4.29 5.42 46.58
C ALA A 11 -3.19 5.58 45.51
N LEU A 12 -2.57 4.48 45.09
CA LEU A 12 -1.80 4.44 43.86
C LEU A 12 -2.78 4.55 42.68
N PHE A 13 -2.87 5.74 42.09
CA PHE A 13 -3.37 5.89 40.73
C PHE A 13 -2.31 5.32 39.78
N VAL A 14 -2.46 4.05 39.43
CA VAL A 14 -1.81 3.50 38.24
C VAL A 14 -2.56 4.10 37.06
N LEU A 15 -2.02 5.16 36.46
CA LEU A 15 -2.39 5.51 35.08
C LEU A 15 -1.93 4.32 34.23
N SER A 16 -2.86 3.43 33.90
CA SER A 16 -2.69 2.53 32.78
C SER A 16 -2.64 3.41 31.53
N CYS A 17 -1.44 3.65 31.01
CA CYS A 17 -1.30 3.93 29.60
C CYS A 17 -1.86 2.70 28.87
N GLN A 18 -3.13 2.76 28.47
CA GLN A 18 -3.67 1.86 27.47
C GLN A 18 -2.98 2.21 26.16
N SER A 19 -1.86 1.55 25.89
CA SER A 19 -1.44 1.34 24.53
C SER A 19 -2.54 0.51 23.89
N ASN A 20 -3.35 1.12 23.02
CA ASN A 20 -4.20 0.41 22.07
C ASN A 20 -3.27 -0.35 21.12
N THR A 21 -2.76 -1.48 21.58
CA THR A 21 -2.05 -2.47 20.77
C THR A 21 -3.00 -3.64 20.60
N SER A 22 -4.02 -3.48 19.76
CA SER A 22 -4.53 -4.62 19.00
C SER A 22 -3.56 -4.87 17.84
N ASN A 23 -2.33 -5.23 18.20
CA ASN A 23 -1.40 -5.93 17.33
C ASN A 23 -1.16 -7.26 18.05
N LEU A 24 -2.16 -8.14 17.98
CA LEU A 24 -1.91 -9.57 18.19
C LEU A 24 -0.78 -9.88 17.22
N GLY A 25 0.39 -10.33 17.69
CA GLY A 25 1.59 -10.58 16.88
C GLY A 25 1.42 -11.69 15.85
N LEU A 26 0.41 -11.54 14.99
CA LEU A 26 0.17 -12.25 13.77
C LEU A 26 0.85 -11.42 12.70
N ASP A 27 1.77 -12.06 11.98
CA ASP A 27 2.27 -11.50 10.73
C ASP A 27 1.07 -11.10 9.86
N PRO A 28 1.09 -9.90 9.25
CA PRO A 28 0.06 -9.55 8.28
C PRO A 28 -0.01 -10.64 7.21
N THR A 29 -1.21 -11.17 7.04
CA THR A 29 -1.49 -12.25 6.08
C THR A 29 -1.46 -11.74 4.65
N ASP A 30 -1.75 -10.46 4.49
CA ASP A 30 -1.81 -9.80 3.21
C ASP A 30 -0.47 -9.11 2.94
N ARG A 31 0.18 -9.51 1.84
CA ARG A 31 1.54 -9.12 1.50
C ARG A 31 1.68 -8.91 0.01
N LEU A 32 2.50 -7.93 -0.37
CA LEU A 32 2.95 -7.69 -1.72
C LEU A 32 4.47 -7.71 -1.70
N ARG A 33 5.10 -8.49 -2.57
CA ARG A 33 6.57 -8.61 -2.56
C ARG A 33 7.13 -8.86 -3.94
N THR A 34 8.41 -8.61 -4.14
CA THR A 34 9.12 -9.10 -5.32
C THR A 34 9.20 -10.63 -5.30
N SER A 35 9.25 -11.23 -6.49
CA SER A 35 9.29 -12.70 -6.66
C SER A 35 10.64 -13.28 -6.20
N SER A 36 11.68 -12.46 -6.34
CA SER A 36 12.98 -12.63 -5.71
C SER A 36 13.55 -11.27 -5.35
N THR A 37 14.52 -11.23 -4.43
CA THR A 37 15.15 -9.96 -4.00
C THR A 37 15.60 -9.13 -5.20
N GLU A 38 15.18 -7.86 -5.21
CA GLU A 38 15.46 -6.88 -6.27
C GLU A 38 14.89 -7.25 -7.66
N ASP A 39 13.96 -8.21 -7.75
CA ASP A 39 13.21 -8.51 -8.99
C ASP A 39 12.04 -7.56 -9.16
N TRP A 40 12.39 -6.31 -9.49
CA TRP A 40 11.45 -5.21 -9.63
C TRP A 40 10.48 -5.37 -10.80
N ASP A 41 10.77 -6.29 -11.72
CA ASP A 41 9.91 -6.67 -12.84
C ASP A 41 8.77 -7.60 -12.43
N ASN A 42 8.89 -8.34 -11.33
CA ASN A 42 7.95 -9.42 -11.00
C ASN A 42 7.57 -9.40 -9.51
N TRP A 43 6.29 -9.15 -9.26
CA TRP A 43 5.72 -9.05 -7.93
C TRP A 43 4.67 -10.12 -7.67
N GLU A 44 4.71 -10.69 -6.48
CA GLU A 44 3.74 -11.63 -5.93
C GLU A 44 2.84 -10.93 -4.91
N LEU A 45 1.55 -11.23 -4.96
CA LEU A 45 0.55 -10.78 -4.02
C LEU A 45 -0.04 -11.98 -3.28
N SER A 46 -0.15 -11.87 -1.96
CA SER A 46 -1.03 -12.69 -1.12
C SER A 46 -2.06 -11.74 -0.52
N LEU A 47 -3.35 -11.93 -0.80
CA LEU A 47 -4.41 -11.00 -0.37
C LEU A 47 -5.68 -11.77 -0.02
N ALA A 48 -6.14 -11.66 1.22
CA ALA A 48 -7.33 -12.35 1.71
C ALA A 48 -7.33 -13.87 1.45
N GLY A 49 -6.15 -14.49 1.44
CA GLY A 49 -5.96 -15.93 1.18
C GLY A 49 -5.85 -16.30 -0.30
N GLU A 50 -5.99 -15.34 -1.22
CA GLU A 50 -5.78 -15.53 -2.65
C GLU A 50 -4.37 -15.09 -3.06
N VAL A 51 -3.90 -15.62 -4.19
CA VAL A 51 -2.60 -15.28 -4.77
C VAL A 51 -2.79 -14.50 -6.06
N GLY A 52 -1.93 -13.51 -6.27
CA GLY A 52 -1.92 -12.70 -7.47
C GLY A 52 -0.51 -12.26 -7.86
N ARG A 53 -0.40 -11.53 -8.96
CA ARG A 53 0.89 -11.02 -9.45
C ARG A 53 0.77 -9.71 -10.22
N PHE A 54 1.83 -8.93 -10.18
CA PHE A 54 2.11 -7.84 -11.12
C PHE A 54 3.42 -8.14 -11.82
N ARG A 55 3.52 -7.76 -13.09
CA ARG A 55 4.79 -7.87 -13.80
C ARG A 55 4.88 -6.86 -14.92
N THR A 56 6.09 -6.43 -15.26
CA THR A 56 6.33 -5.71 -16.52
C THR A 56 5.90 -6.58 -17.71
N TYR A 57 5.45 -5.93 -18.79
CA TYR A 57 4.95 -6.62 -19.97
C TYR A 57 6.08 -7.34 -20.73
N SER A 58 7.24 -6.69 -20.76
CA SER A 58 8.55 -7.27 -21.09
C SER A 58 9.57 -6.81 -20.05
N ALA A 59 10.69 -7.51 -19.92
CA ALA A 59 11.74 -7.15 -18.97
C ALA A 59 12.13 -5.67 -19.12
N GLU A 60 12.15 -4.97 -17.98
CA GLU A 60 12.45 -3.54 -17.84
C GLU A 60 11.52 -2.61 -18.65
N ASP A 61 10.31 -3.07 -19.01
CA ASP A 61 9.28 -2.23 -19.62
C ASP A 61 8.43 -1.55 -18.54
N TRP A 62 9.01 -0.50 -17.97
CA TRP A 62 8.41 0.25 -16.87
C TRP A 62 7.16 1.01 -17.22
N ASP A 63 6.94 1.29 -18.51
CA ASP A 63 5.75 1.95 -19.02
C ASP A 63 4.56 1.00 -19.17
N ASN A 64 4.80 -0.33 -19.17
CA ASN A 64 3.77 -1.32 -19.43
C ASN A 64 3.84 -2.50 -18.47
N TRP A 65 2.78 -2.67 -17.71
CA TRP A 65 2.62 -3.73 -16.73
C TRP A 65 1.39 -4.59 -17.03
N THR A 66 1.39 -5.79 -16.46
CA THR A 66 0.26 -6.70 -16.44
C THR A 66 0.01 -7.14 -15.01
N TYR A 67 -1.25 -7.46 -14.72
CA TYR A 67 -1.61 -8.12 -13.47
C TYR A 67 -2.41 -9.38 -13.73
N ASP A 68 -2.42 -10.26 -12.74
CA ASP A 68 -3.28 -11.45 -12.66
C ASP A 68 -3.76 -11.59 -11.22
N LEU A 69 -5.02 -11.25 -10.97
CA LEU A 69 -5.65 -11.18 -9.65
C LEU A 69 -7.04 -11.79 -9.73
N ASP A 70 -7.42 -12.62 -8.76
CA ASP A 70 -8.74 -13.28 -8.67
C ASP A 70 -9.15 -14.02 -9.96
N GLY A 71 -8.19 -14.52 -10.74
CA GLY A 71 -8.41 -15.18 -12.03
C GLY A 71 -8.68 -14.24 -13.20
N GLU A 72 -8.57 -12.92 -13.00
CA GLU A 72 -8.66 -11.90 -14.04
C GLU A 72 -7.27 -11.37 -14.39
N THR A 73 -7.04 -11.14 -15.69
CA THR A 73 -5.79 -10.56 -16.18
C THR A 73 -6.06 -9.23 -16.84
N GLY A 74 -5.18 -8.27 -16.61
CA GLY A 74 -5.32 -6.92 -17.14
C GLY A 74 -3.99 -6.25 -17.46
N ARG A 75 -4.07 -5.00 -17.91
CA ARG A 75 -2.90 -4.19 -18.29
C ARG A 75 -2.93 -2.83 -17.63
N ILE A 76 -1.77 -2.37 -17.19
CA ILE A 76 -1.54 -1.04 -16.64
C ILE A 76 -0.45 -0.40 -17.49
N ARG A 77 -0.68 0.79 -18.02
CA ARG A 77 0.30 1.44 -18.90
C ARG A 77 0.27 2.96 -18.78
N THR A 78 1.39 3.61 -19.04
CA THR A 78 1.41 5.07 -19.19
C THR A 78 0.60 5.52 -20.41
N ASN A 79 0.18 6.78 -20.39
CA ASN A 79 -0.50 7.40 -21.53
C ASN A 79 0.45 7.71 -22.70
N SER A 80 1.70 8.01 -22.36
CA SER A 80 2.82 8.23 -23.26
C SER A 80 4.10 7.71 -22.60
N THR A 81 5.10 7.40 -23.40
CA THR A 81 6.43 6.97 -22.93
C THR A 81 6.94 7.87 -21.81
N GLU A 82 7.33 7.25 -20.69
CA GLU A 82 7.89 7.88 -19.49
C GLU A 82 6.96 8.92 -18.82
N ASP A 83 5.65 8.94 -19.14
CA ASP A 83 4.64 9.75 -18.42
C ASP A 83 4.16 9.00 -17.18
N TRP A 84 5.08 8.82 -16.22
CA TRP A 84 4.81 8.12 -14.98
C TRP A 84 3.86 8.87 -14.04
N ASP A 85 3.56 10.13 -14.32
CA ASP A 85 2.49 10.87 -13.65
C ASP A 85 1.09 10.36 -14.03
N ASN A 86 0.94 9.65 -15.17
CA ASN A 86 -0.37 9.30 -15.72
C ASN A 86 -0.45 7.88 -16.31
N TRP A 87 -1.20 7.02 -15.61
CA TRP A 87 -1.45 5.64 -16.02
C TRP A 87 -2.92 5.38 -16.37
N GLN A 88 -3.12 4.38 -17.22
CA GLN A 88 -4.40 3.76 -17.54
C GLN A 88 -4.35 2.28 -17.20
N LEU A 89 -5.41 1.80 -16.55
CA LEU A 89 -5.67 0.39 -16.34
C LEU A 89 -6.82 -0.09 -17.25
N ASP A 90 -6.65 -1.25 -17.87
CA ASP A 90 -7.62 -1.95 -18.73
C ASP A 90 -8.28 -1.04 -19.76
N ASN A 91 -7.47 -0.33 -20.54
CA ASN A 91 -7.92 0.60 -21.57
C ASN A 91 -8.81 1.74 -21.04
N GLY A 92 -8.55 2.20 -19.82
CA GLY A 92 -9.20 3.36 -19.22
C GLY A 92 -10.37 3.03 -18.31
N ALA A 93 -10.51 1.77 -17.87
CA ALA A 93 -11.40 1.40 -16.77
C ALA A 93 -11.04 2.20 -15.50
N PHE A 94 -9.74 2.36 -15.25
CA PHE A 94 -9.22 3.31 -14.27
C PHE A 94 -8.14 4.21 -14.85
N THR A 95 -8.07 5.42 -14.31
CA THR A 95 -6.92 6.33 -14.41
C THR A 95 -6.25 6.42 -13.06
N ILE A 96 -4.92 6.31 -13.03
CA ILE A 96 -4.10 6.44 -11.82
C ILE A 96 -3.14 7.59 -12.09
N ARG A 97 -3.14 8.62 -11.25
CA ARG A 97 -2.35 9.84 -11.48
C ARG A 97 -1.72 10.37 -10.22
N THR A 98 -0.55 10.98 -10.33
CA THR A 98 -0.03 11.82 -9.26
C THR A 98 -0.95 13.01 -9.03
N SER A 99 -1.09 13.44 -7.77
CA SER A 99 -1.91 14.59 -7.40
C SER A 99 -1.24 15.91 -7.80
N ILE A 100 0.09 15.92 -7.78
CA ILE A 100 0.96 16.99 -8.23
C ILE A 100 1.98 16.33 -9.17
N SER A 101 2.22 16.92 -10.34
CA SER A 101 3.16 16.35 -11.32
C SER A 101 4.57 16.27 -10.74
N ASN A 102 5.22 15.12 -10.96
CA ASN A 102 6.52 14.74 -10.42
C ASN A 102 6.57 14.71 -8.88
N ASP A 103 5.42 14.60 -8.22
CA ASP A 103 5.30 14.36 -6.79
C ASP A 103 4.68 12.97 -6.57
N TRP A 104 5.52 12.06 -6.09
CA TRP A 104 5.16 10.67 -5.90
C TRP A 104 4.51 10.41 -4.55
N ASP A 105 4.41 11.40 -3.65
CA ASP A 105 3.83 11.22 -2.32
C ASP A 105 2.32 11.05 -2.33
N ALA A 106 1.65 11.43 -3.42
CA ALA A 106 0.19 11.48 -3.46
C ALA A 106 -0.36 11.14 -4.85
N TRP A 107 -1.33 10.24 -4.87
CA TRP A 107 -1.97 9.71 -6.07
C TRP A 107 -3.48 9.75 -5.95
N GLU A 108 -4.13 9.90 -7.09
CA GLU A 108 -5.57 9.83 -7.28
C GLU A 108 -5.91 8.74 -8.29
N ILE A 109 -6.83 7.87 -7.91
CA ILE A 109 -7.35 6.78 -8.73
C ILE A 109 -8.83 7.05 -8.99
N ARG A 110 -9.22 7.03 -10.27
CA ARG A 110 -10.60 7.23 -10.70
C ARG A 110 -10.99 6.16 -11.70
N GLY A 111 -12.17 5.57 -11.53
CA GLY A 111 -12.67 4.54 -12.42
C GLY A 111 -13.87 3.82 -11.81
N ASN A 112 -14.74 3.25 -12.64
CA ASN A 112 -15.94 2.53 -12.19
C ASN A 112 -16.83 3.30 -11.18
N GLY A 113 -16.85 4.63 -11.26
CA GLY A 113 -17.60 5.49 -10.32
C GLY A 113 -16.93 5.70 -8.96
N LEU A 114 -15.72 5.16 -8.76
CA LEU A 114 -14.92 5.30 -7.56
C LEU A 114 -13.92 6.45 -7.68
N LEU A 115 -13.63 7.07 -6.54
CA LEU A 115 -12.56 8.02 -6.29
C LEU A 115 -11.78 7.57 -5.05
N ILE A 116 -10.54 7.14 -5.29
CA ILE A 116 -9.63 6.68 -4.25
C ILE A 116 -8.39 7.57 -4.26
N LYS A 117 -7.86 7.87 -3.07
CA LYS A 117 -6.64 8.64 -2.88
C LYS A 117 -5.63 7.80 -2.12
N VAL A 118 -4.40 7.77 -2.60
CA VAL A 118 -3.30 7.03 -2.01
C VAL A 118 -2.18 8.01 -1.73
N ARG A 119 -1.69 8.08 -0.49
CA ARG A 119 -0.63 9.03 -0.13
C ARG A 119 0.27 8.51 0.96
N THR A 120 1.49 9.02 1.03
CA THR A 120 2.38 8.77 2.16
C THR A 120 1.75 9.26 3.47
N SER A 121 1.98 8.50 4.54
CA SER A 121 1.53 8.84 5.89
C SER A 121 2.23 10.11 6.39
N ILE A 122 3.52 10.22 6.07
CA ILE A 122 4.39 11.35 6.37
C ILE A 122 5.00 11.80 5.03
N PRO A 123 4.98 13.10 4.69
CA PRO A 123 5.56 13.57 3.43
C PRO A 123 7.04 13.16 3.28
N ASN A 124 7.41 12.66 2.10
CA ASN A 124 8.72 12.11 1.73
C ASN A 124 9.16 10.88 2.56
N ASP A 125 8.24 10.27 3.29
CA ASP A 125 8.44 8.96 3.92
C ASP A 125 7.62 7.93 3.15
N TRP A 126 8.32 7.18 2.30
CA TRP A 126 7.70 6.18 1.44
C TRP A 126 7.53 4.81 2.11
N ASP A 127 7.91 4.64 3.39
CA ASP A 127 7.71 3.36 4.08
C ASP A 127 6.24 3.11 4.46
N SER A 128 5.41 4.14 4.50
CA SER A 128 4.03 4.02 4.97
C SER A 128 3.06 4.89 4.19
N TRP A 129 1.94 4.29 3.80
CA TRP A 129 0.93 4.95 2.99
C TRP A 129 -0.48 4.66 3.46
N ILE A 130 -1.36 5.60 3.14
CA ILE A 130 -2.76 5.61 3.50
C ILE A 130 -3.59 5.66 2.22
N VAL A 131 -4.53 4.74 2.12
CA VAL A 131 -5.58 4.72 1.10
C VAL A 131 -6.87 5.25 1.73
N SER A 132 -7.56 6.15 1.02
CA SER A 132 -8.78 6.81 1.50
C SER A 132 -9.73 7.17 0.36
N GLY A 133 -10.95 7.58 0.69
CA GLY A 133 -12.02 7.88 -0.28
C GLY A 133 -13.11 6.82 -0.22
N ASP A 134 -13.46 6.24 -1.36
CA ASP A 134 -14.46 5.16 -1.43
C ASP A 134 -13.95 3.82 -0.87
N PHE A 135 -12.64 3.71 -0.61
CA PHE A 135 -12.00 2.57 0.05
C PHE A 135 -10.96 3.06 1.06
N ASN A 136 -10.76 2.33 2.16
CA ASN A 136 -9.77 2.65 3.18
C ASN A 136 -8.86 1.44 3.44
N ALA A 137 -7.56 1.68 3.39
CA ALA A 137 -6.53 0.69 3.64
C ALA A 137 -5.22 1.41 4.00
N THR A 138 -4.23 0.62 4.40
CA THR A 138 -2.85 1.07 4.54
C THR A 138 -1.92 0.04 3.92
N PHE A 139 -0.80 0.50 3.40
CA PHE A 139 0.31 -0.37 3.05
C PHE A 139 1.60 0.22 3.62
N ARG A 140 2.51 -0.67 4.04
CA ARG A 140 3.80 -0.28 4.60
C ARG A 140 4.86 -1.29 4.24
N THR A 141 6.12 -0.87 4.17
CA THR A 141 7.24 -1.80 4.08
C THR A 141 7.27 -2.69 5.33
N SER A 142 7.70 -3.93 5.17
CA SER A 142 7.79 -4.93 6.26
C SER A 142 8.86 -4.52 7.27
N THR A 143 9.95 -3.94 6.78
CA THR A 143 10.95 -3.24 7.56
C THR A 143 11.32 -1.92 6.89
N THR A 144 11.88 -0.97 7.62
CA THR A 144 12.28 0.34 7.09
C THR A 144 13.15 0.19 5.84
N GLU A 145 12.76 0.89 4.77
CA GLU A 145 13.38 0.89 3.45
C GLU A 145 13.44 -0.50 2.76
N ASP A 146 12.58 -1.43 3.17
CA ASP A 146 12.41 -2.74 2.53
C ASP A 146 11.42 -2.66 1.37
N TRP A 147 11.93 -2.15 0.25
CA TRP A 147 11.11 -1.92 -0.95
C TRP A 147 10.65 -3.21 -1.63
N ASP A 148 11.26 -4.34 -1.28
CA ASP A 148 10.92 -5.68 -1.77
C ASP A 148 9.70 -6.27 -1.06
N ASN A 149 9.38 -5.82 0.16
CA ASN A 149 8.38 -6.49 1.00
C ASN A 149 7.40 -5.50 1.63
N TRP A 150 6.14 -5.59 1.24
CA TRP A 150 5.05 -4.76 1.75
C TRP A 150 4.03 -5.58 2.51
N GLU A 151 3.54 -4.99 3.59
CA GLU A 151 2.43 -5.44 4.40
C GLU A 151 1.20 -4.62 4.08
N LEU A 152 0.08 -5.31 3.85
CA LEU A 152 -1.18 -4.69 3.43
C LEU A 152 -2.23 -4.85 4.53
N GLN A 153 -3.04 -3.82 4.74
CA GLN A 153 -4.15 -3.87 5.68
C GLN A 153 -5.38 -3.15 5.10
N GLY A 154 -6.48 -3.87 4.96
CA GLY A 154 -7.74 -3.35 4.44
C GLY A 154 -8.76 -4.47 4.25
N ASP A 155 -10.03 -4.13 4.02
CA ASP A 155 -11.06 -5.12 3.67
C ASP A 155 -11.13 -5.30 2.15
N TRP A 156 -10.17 -6.03 1.61
CA TRP A 156 -10.03 -6.24 0.17
C TRP A 156 -11.10 -7.15 -0.43
N SER A 157 -11.87 -7.87 0.40
CA SER A 157 -12.83 -8.88 -0.05
C SER A 157 -13.99 -8.29 -0.87
N ALA A 158 -14.30 -7.01 -0.67
CA ALA A 158 -15.38 -6.30 -1.33
C ALA A 158 -14.99 -5.68 -2.68
N LEU A 159 -13.70 -5.68 -3.04
CA LEU A 159 -13.20 -5.06 -4.27
C LEU A 159 -13.07 -6.08 -5.39
N ASP A 160 -13.35 -5.66 -6.61
CA ASP A 160 -13.03 -6.43 -7.82
C ASP A 160 -11.52 -6.40 -8.13
N ALA A 161 -11.09 -7.29 -9.02
CA ALA A 161 -9.68 -7.46 -9.38
C ALA A 161 -9.06 -6.17 -9.95
N SER A 162 -9.73 -5.49 -10.87
CA SER A 162 -9.24 -4.24 -11.47
C SER A 162 -9.09 -3.12 -10.43
N THR A 163 -10.01 -3.01 -9.46
CA THR A 163 -9.92 -2.02 -8.38
C THR A 163 -8.77 -2.33 -7.44
N LYS A 164 -8.59 -3.60 -7.05
CA LYS A 164 -7.41 -4.05 -6.27
C LYS A 164 -6.12 -3.72 -7.02
N ALA A 165 -6.05 -4.05 -8.31
CA ALA A 165 -4.91 -3.79 -9.17
C ALA A 165 -4.57 -2.29 -9.21
N ALA A 166 -5.57 -1.42 -9.39
CA ALA A 166 -5.35 0.03 -9.46
C ALA A 166 -4.72 0.60 -8.18
N ILE A 167 -5.16 0.12 -7.00
CA ILE A 167 -4.62 0.57 -5.71
C ILE A 167 -3.23 0.00 -5.46
N LEU A 168 -3.07 -1.31 -5.62
CA LEU A 168 -1.85 -2.03 -5.28
C LEU A 168 -0.70 -1.78 -6.27
N PHE A 169 -1.01 -1.23 -7.44
CA PHE A 169 0.02 -0.79 -8.38
C PHE A 169 0.88 0.36 -7.85
N ILE A 170 0.36 1.19 -6.92
CA ILE A 170 1.14 2.30 -6.36
C ILE A 170 2.43 1.83 -5.68
N PRO A 171 2.40 0.96 -4.64
CA PRO A 171 3.64 0.48 -4.01
C PRO A 171 4.54 -0.29 -4.98
N VAL A 172 3.99 -1.05 -5.93
CA VAL A 172 4.76 -1.72 -7.00
C VAL A 172 5.59 -0.71 -7.78
N PHE A 173 4.93 0.30 -8.36
CA PHE A 173 5.59 1.29 -9.20
C PHE A 173 6.64 2.11 -8.42
N THR A 174 6.26 2.61 -7.24
CA THR A 174 7.15 3.48 -6.46
C THR A 174 8.40 2.74 -5.97
N SER A 175 8.26 1.47 -5.57
CA SER A 175 9.41 0.62 -5.23
C SER A 175 10.28 0.35 -6.45
N SER A 176 9.69 -0.14 -7.54
CA SER A 176 10.44 -0.68 -8.67
C SER A 176 11.32 0.33 -9.38
N ILE A 177 10.83 1.56 -9.58
CA ILE A 177 11.48 2.52 -10.50
C ILE A 177 11.92 3.78 -9.76
N TYR A 178 11.02 4.36 -8.97
CA TYR A 178 11.27 5.69 -8.43
C TYR A 178 12.29 5.67 -7.29
N ILE A 179 12.06 4.81 -6.28
CA ILE A 179 12.92 4.78 -5.09
C ILE A 179 14.24 4.09 -5.39
N GLN A 180 14.22 3.01 -6.18
CA GLN A 180 15.44 2.27 -6.51
C GLN A 180 16.25 2.89 -7.66
N GLY A 181 15.70 3.89 -8.37
CA GLY A 181 16.40 4.58 -9.45
C GLY A 181 16.89 3.65 -10.54
N THR A 182 16.22 2.51 -10.76
CA THR A 182 16.67 1.41 -11.64
C THR A 182 16.86 1.82 -13.09
N HIS A 183 16.42 3.02 -13.50
CA HIS A 183 16.60 3.57 -14.86
C HIS A 183 17.05 5.04 -14.91
N LEU A 184 17.71 5.55 -13.87
CA LEU A 184 18.35 6.89 -13.86
C LEU A 184 19.86 6.84 -14.07
#